data_AF-A0A293M731-F1
#
_entry.id   AF-A0A293M731-F1
#
_cell.length_a   1.000
_cell.length_b   1.000
_cell.length_c   1.000
_cell.angle_alpha   90.00
_cell.angle_beta   90.00
_cell.angle_gamma   90.00
#
_symmetry.space_group_name_H-M   'P 1'
#
loop_
_entity.id
_entity.type
_entity.pdbx_description
1 polymer ?
#
loop_
_entity_poly.entity_id
_entity_poly.type
_entity_poly.pdbx_seq_one_letter_code
_entity_poly.pdbx_strand_id
1 'polypeptide(L)'
;MYQKLQINASNVTLRHKYKSYNRILRGVLRTAKQRSIDMALHEAGSDTKKVWNTVNIALNKASNSYPITLLTTGEGKTLTKEAEIANSFNDYFSHIT
;
A
#
# COMPACT_ATOMS: atom_id res chain seq x y z
N MET A 1 -1.59 13.71 -26.62
CA MET A 1 -1.00 15.06 -26.30
C MET A 1 0.47 14.96 -25.91
N TYR A 2 0.84 14.05 -24.99
CA TYR A 2 2.23 13.85 -24.55
C TYR A 2 3.19 13.50 -25.69
N GLN A 3 2.84 12.55 -26.56
CA GLN A 3 3.63 12.21 -27.75
C GLN A 3 3.83 13.40 -28.71
N LYS A 4 2.83 14.28 -28.84
CA LYS A 4 2.93 15.50 -29.67
C LYS A 4 3.89 16.55 -29.07
N LEU A 5 4.08 16.54 -27.74
CA LEU A 5 5.05 17.39 -27.04
C LEU A 5 6.49 16.88 -27.16
N GLN A 6 6.69 15.56 -27.24
CA GLN A 6 8.01 14.97 -27.48
C GLN A 6 8.56 15.32 -28.88
N ILE A 7 7.67 15.44 -29.87
CA ILE A 7 8.04 15.76 -31.26
C ILE A 7 8.24 17.29 -31.46
N ASN A 8 7.57 18.13 -30.68
CA ASN A 8 7.61 19.60 -30.81
C ASN A 8 7.88 20.28 -29.45
N ALA A 9 9.07 20.04 -28.89
CA ALA A 9 9.45 20.49 -27.55
C ALA A 9 9.48 22.03 -27.38
N SER A 10 9.71 22.78 -28.47
CA SER A 10 9.78 24.25 -28.49
C SER A 10 8.41 24.94 -28.59
N ASN A 11 7.30 24.21 -28.77
CA ASN A 11 5.97 24.81 -28.88
C ASN A 11 5.41 25.20 -27.50
N VAL A 12 5.61 26.48 -27.15
CA VAL A 12 5.21 27.07 -25.86
C VAL A 12 3.70 26.94 -25.60
N THR A 13 2.86 27.14 -26.62
CA THR A 13 1.40 27.06 -26.51
C THR A 13 0.94 25.63 -26.19
N LEU A 14 1.52 24.63 -26.86
CA LEU A 14 1.21 23.22 -26.61
C LEU A 14 1.62 22.80 -25.20
N ARG A 15 2.76 23.29 -24.70
CA ARG A 15 3.24 23.05 -23.34
C ARG A 15 2.29 23.64 -22.29
N HIS A 16 1.79 24.85 -22.49
CA HIS A 16 0.80 25.47 -21.60
C HIS A 16 -0.52 24.69 -21.56
N LYS A 17 -1.04 24.28 -22.73
CA LYS A 17 -2.25 23.46 -22.82
C LYS A 17 -2.09 22.13 -22.09
N TYR A 18 -0.96 21.45 -22.26
CA TYR A 18 -0.66 20.21 -21.56
C TYR A 18 -0.55 20.38 -20.05
N LYS A 19 0.14 21.43 -19.57
CA LYS A 19 0.21 21.74 -18.13
C LYS A 19 -1.18 21.98 -17.55
N SER A 20 -2.03 22.73 -18.26
CA SER A 20 -3.41 22.99 -17.85
C SER A 20 -4.23 21.71 -17.77
N TYR A 21 -4.15 20.87 -18.82
CA TYR A 21 -4.81 19.57 -18.85
C TYR A 21 -4.37 18.69 -17.68
N ASN A 22 -3.06 18.55 -17.44
CA ASN A 22 -2.55 17.77 -16.32
C ASN A 22 -2.99 18.30 -14.96
N ARG A 23 -3.07 19.63 -14.80
CA ARG A 23 -3.58 20.25 -13.58
C ARG A 23 -5.04 19.85 -13.34
N ILE A 24 -5.88 19.95 -14.38
CA ILE A 24 -7.30 19.57 -14.32
C ILE A 24 -7.41 18.07 -14.01
N LEU A 25 -6.70 17.22 -14.75
CA LEU A 25 -6.73 15.78 -14.58
C LEU A 25 -6.32 15.37 -13.17
N ARG A 26 -5.25 15.95 -12.62
CA ARG A 26 -4.82 15.69 -11.23
C ARG A 26 -5.89 16.11 -10.23
N GLY A 27 -6.56 17.24 -10.46
CA GLY A 27 -7.68 17.69 -9.62
C GLY A 27 -8.86 16.72 -9.66
N VAL A 28 -9.24 16.25 -10.85
CA VAL A 28 -10.31 15.27 -11.04
C VAL A 28 -9.96 13.95 -10.37
N LEU A 29 -8.75 13.42 -10.58
CA LEU A 29 -8.30 12.17 -9.96
C LEU A 29 -8.27 12.27 -8.43
N ARG A 30 -7.81 13.39 -7.87
CA ARG A 30 -7.83 13.62 -6.42
C ARG A 30 -9.25 13.61 -5.88
N THR A 31 -10.17 14.30 -6.56
CA THR A 31 -11.57 14.38 -6.15
C THR A 31 -12.26 13.02 -6.25
N ALA A 32 -12.01 12.28 -7.32
CA ALA A 32 -12.54 10.93 -7.51
C ALA A 32 -12.03 9.97 -6.42
N LYS A 33 -10.73 10.01 -6.12
CA LYS A 33 -10.13 9.21 -5.04
C LYS A 33 -10.75 9.54 -3.68
N GLN A 34 -10.95 10.82 -3.38
CA GLN A 34 -11.58 11.24 -2.13
C GLN A 34 -13.00 10.67 -2.03
N ARG A 35 -13.82 10.86 -3.09
CA ARG A 35 -15.20 10.35 -3.13
C ARG A 35 -15.26 8.84 -2.97
N SER A 36 -14.35 8.09 -3.58
CA SER A 36 -14.33 6.63 -3.42
C SER A 36 -14.03 6.21 -1.98
N ILE A 37 -13.14 6.91 -1.28
CA ILE A 37 -12.81 6.62 0.12
C ILE A 37 -14.00 6.99 1.01
N ASP A 38 -14.60 8.16 0.81
CA ASP A 38 -15.75 8.61 1.59
C ASP A 38 -16.93 7.64 1.45
N MET A 39 -17.19 7.16 0.23
CA MET A 39 -18.21 6.15 -0.05
C MET A 39 -17.91 4.82 0.64
N ALA A 40 -16.67 4.33 0.55
CA ALA A 40 -16.25 3.10 1.21
C ALA A 40 -16.31 3.19 2.74
N LEU A 41 -16.04 4.36 3.32
CA LEU A 41 -16.20 4.59 4.77
C LEU A 41 -17.68 4.63 5.17
N HIS A 42 -18.53 5.27 4.36
CA HIS A 42 -19.97 5.30 4.59
C HIS A 42 -20.57 3.87 4.51
N GLU A 43 -20.18 3.08 3.51
CA GLU A 43 -20.61 1.68 3.35
C GLU A 43 -20.11 0.76 4.48
N ALA A 44 -18.93 1.04 5.03
CA ALA A 44 -18.38 0.28 6.15
C ALA A 44 -19.21 0.46 7.44
N GLY A 45 -19.84 1.62 7.63
CA GLY A 45 -20.67 1.91 8.81
C GLY A 45 -19.92 1.69 10.12
N SER A 46 -20.42 0.77 10.96
CA SER A 46 -19.81 0.38 12.24
C SER A 46 -18.87 -0.83 12.16
N ASP A 47 -18.59 -1.36 10.96
CA ASP A 47 -17.65 -2.46 10.78
C ASP A 47 -16.21 -1.95 10.83
N THR A 48 -15.63 -2.02 12.03
CA THR A 48 -14.26 -1.56 12.32
C THR A 48 -13.22 -2.21 11.41
N LYS A 49 -13.38 -3.47 11.00
CA LYS A 49 -12.42 -4.13 10.10
C LYS A 49 -12.46 -3.51 8.71
N LYS A 50 -13.66 -3.25 8.17
CA LYS A 50 -13.83 -2.58 6.87
C LYS A 50 -13.31 -1.15 6.90
N VAL A 51 -13.58 -0.40 7.97
CA VAL A 51 -13.03 0.95 8.16
C VAL A 51 -11.51 0.93 8.10
N TRP A 52 -10.85 0.05 8.86
CA TRP A 52 -9.39 -0.05 8.84
C TRP A 52 -8.83 -0.50 7.49
N ASN A 53 -9.54 -1.37 6.77
CA ASN A 53 -9.15 -1.75 5.41
C ASN A 53 -9.21 -0.53 4.45
N THR A 54 -10.30 0.24 4.51
CA THR A 54 -10.45 1.48 3.73
C THR A 54 -9.36 2.50 4.06
N VAL A 55 -8.98 2.64 5.33
CA VAL A 55 -7.86 3.48 5.77
C VAL A 55 -6.53 3.00 5.19
N ASN A 56 -6.27 1.69 5.20
CA ASN A 56 -5.04 1.13 4.61
C ASN A 56 -4.95 1.40 3.11
N ILE A 57 -6.06 1.27 2.39
CA ILE A 57 -6.16 1.61 0.96
C ILE A 57 -5.90 3.11 0.75
N ALA A 58 -6.49 3.98 1.57
CA ALA A 58 -6.28 5.43 1.49
C ALA A 58 -4.80 5.82 1.65
N LEU A 59 -4.13 5.20 2.62
CA LEU A 59 -2.70 5.37 2.92
C LEU A 59 -1.77 4.64 1.95
N ASN A 60 -2.32 3.88 1.00
CA ASN A 60 -1.55 3.04 0.07
C ASN A 60 -0.61 2.08 0.81
N LYS A 61 -1.02 1.61 1.99
CA LYS A 61 -0.28 0.59 2.75
C LYS A 61 -0.44 -0.75 2.05
N ALA A 62 0.63 -1.26 1.48
CA ALA A 62 0.69 -2.64 1.01
C ALA A 62 0.76 -3.60 2.21
N SER A 63 0.08 -4.73 2.12
CA SER A 63 0.33 -5.86 3.02
C SER A 63 1.67 -6.49 2.62
N ASN A 64 2.74 -6.04 3.24
CA ASN A 64 4.04 -6.68 3.07
C ASN A 64 4.03 -7.95 3.93
N SER A 65 3.70 -9.09 3.31
CA SER A 65 3.91 -10.40 3.93
C SER A 65 5.32 -10.85 3.58
N TYR A 66 6.24 -10.70 4.51
CA TYR A 66 7.57 -11.30 4.39
C TYR A 66 7.53 -12.67 5.06
N PRO A 67 7.75 -13.77 4.31
CA PRO A 67 7.90 -15.07 4.94
C PRO A 67 9.14 -15.06 5.83
N ILE A 68 9.00 -15.58 7.05
CA ILE A 68 10.12 -15.75 7.96
C ILE A 68 10.93 -16.95 7.46
N THR A 69 12.02 -16.68 6.76
CA THR A 69 12.88 -17.71 6.16
C THR A 69 13.99 -18.19 7.10
N LEU A 70 14.29 -17.42 8.14
CA LEU A 70 15.36 -17.74 9.09
C LEU A 70 15.09 -17.13 10.45
N LEU A 71 15.22 -17.93 11.50
CA LEU A 71 15.21 -17.50 12.90
C LEU A 71 16.44 -18.03 13.62
N THR A 72 17.10 -17.17 14.39
CA THR A 72 18.19 -17.57 15.28
C THR A 72 17.66 -17.58 16.70
N THR A 73 17.69 -18.73 17.36
CA THR A 73 17.28 -18.84 18.77
C THR A 73 18.33 -18.20 19.69
N GLY A 74 17.97 -17.89 20.93
CA GLY A 74 18.90 -17.35 21.93
C GLY A 74 20.11 -18.27 22.23
N GLU A 75 20.00 -19.55 21.88
CA GLU A 75 21.05 -20.57 21.99
C GLU A 75 22.00 -20.59 20.76
N GLY A 76 21.82 -19.68 19.80
CA GLY A 76 22.64 -19.59 18.60
C GLY A 76 22.28 -20.59 17.49
N LYS A 77 21.17 -21.33 17.62
CA LYS A 77 20.71 -22.29 16.61
C LYS A 77 19.92 -21.57 15.52
N THR A 78 20.28 -21.81 14.26
CA THR A 78 19.57 -21.27 13.09
C THR A 78 18.49 -22.25 12.63
N LEU A 79 17.25 -21.80 12.61
CA LEU A 79 16.08 -22.52 12.13
C LEU A 79 15.68 -21.98 10.77
N THR A 80 15.63 -22.85 9.76
CA THR A 80 15.28 -22.50 8.37
C THR A 80 14.01 -23.20 7.89
N LYS A 81 13.53 -24.21 8.63
CA LYS A 81 12.28 -24.90 8.31
C LYS A 81 11.11 -24.29 9.05
N GLU A 82 10.02 -24.05 8.34
CA GLU A 82 8.79 -23.45 8.89
C GLU A 82 8.24 -24.22 10.11
N ALA A 83 8.26 -25.56 10.06
CA ALA A 83 7.80 -26.40 11.18
C ALA A 83 8.68 -26.28 12.43
N GLU A 84 10.00 -26.18 12.26
CA GLU A 84 10.95 -26.02 13.37
C GLU A 84 10.81 -24.63 14.00
N ILE A 85 10.57 -23.60 13.17
CA ILE A 85 10.26 -22.24 13.59
C ILE A 85 8.96 -22.20 14.41
N ALA A 86 7.89 -22.83 13.92
CA ALA A 86 6.59 -22.85 14.59
C ALA A 86 6.68 -23.58 15.95
N ASN A 87 7.38 -24.71 15.99
CA ASN A 87 7.61 -25.44 17.23
C ASN A 87 8.44 -24.62 18.23
N SER A 88 9.51 -23.98 17.79
CA SER A 88 10.30 -23.10 18.67
C SER A 88 9.48 -21.94 19.25
N PHE A 89 8.54 -21.39 18.47
CA PHE A 89 7.61 -20.38 18.96
C PHE A 89 6.67 -20.95 20.04
N ASN A 90 6.08 -22.11 19.77
CA ASN A 90 5.19 -22.78 20.72
C ASN A 90 5.91 -23.18 22.01
N ASP A 91 7.14 -23.68 21.90
CA ASP A 91 7.98 -24.05 23.05
C ASP A 91 8.29 -22.81 23.91
N TYR A 92 8.66 -21.69 23.30
CA TYR A 92 8.92 -20.46 24.05
C TYR A 92 7.69 -19.99 24.86
N PHE A 93 6.51 -19.92 24.23
CA PHE A 93 5.30 -19.44 24.90
C PHE A 93 4.67 -20.46 25.86
N SER A 94 4.93 -21.76 25.70
CA SER A 94 4.46 -22.78 26.64
C SER A 94 5.29 -22.83 27.94
N HIS A 95 6.52 -22.33 27.91
CA HIS A 95 7.42 -22.27 29.08
C HIS A 95 7.46 -20.89 29.76
N ILE A 96 6.74 -19.89 29.24
CA ILE A 96 6.50 -18.63 29.96
C ILE A 96 5.35 -18.87 30.95
N THR A 97 5.73 -19.15 32.19
CA THR A 97 4.88 -19.11 33.39
C THR A 97 5.43 -18.11 34.38
#